data_AF-A0A7C0VBY4-F1
#
_entry.id   AF-A0A7C0VBY4-F1
#
_cell.length_a   1.000
_cell.length_b   1.000
_cell.length_c   1.000
_cell.angle_alpha   90.00
_cell.angle_beta   90.00
_cell.angle_gamma   90.00
#
_symmetry.space_group_name_H-M   'P 1'
#
loop_
_entity.id
_entity.type
_entity.pdbx_description
1 polymer ?
#
loop_
_entity_poly.entity_id
_entity_poly.type
_entity_poly.pdbx_seq_one_letter_code
_entity_poly.pdbx_strand_id
1 'polypeptide(L)'
;MMRKFFVIILLLSLPVFMGQARFGLVLGDPTGIDFYLPQGQKAAIDIQAGFSYYWIGYWRLSAGYTMDVAEFDLGSDLPKITAYGRGALAGELGIFSYYERIKAGVEARIGFKFIYNNKYEIFMESGPCIWLITSPYFDWGGVLGIRLYK
;
A
#
# COMPACT_ATOMS: atom_id res chain seq x y z
N MET A 1 -22.10 -6.62 24.07
CA MET A 1 -21.56 -7.99 23.88
C MET A 1 -21.05 -8.24 22.45
N MET A 2 -21.78 -7.81 21.40
CA MET A 2 -21.41 -8.04 19.98
C MET A 2 -20.04 -7.48 19.55
N ARG A 3 -19.62 -6.30 20.03
CA ARG A 3 -18.30 -5.71 19.69
C ARG A 3 -17.11 -6.62 20.05
N LYS A 4 -17.20 -7.34 21.18
CA LYS A 4 -16.13 -8.24 21.64
C LYS A 4 -16.07 -9.52 20.80
N PHE A 5 -17.23 -10.05 20.39
CA PHE A 5 -17.32 -11.21 19.50
C PHE A 5 -16.73 -10.94 18.12
N PHE A 6 -17.00 -9.75 17.56
CA PHE A 6 -16.47 -9.36 16.25
C PHE A 6 -14.94 -9.25 16.26
N VAL A 7 -14.38 -8.64 17.32
CA VAL A 7 -12.93 -8.53 17.49
C VAL A 7 -12.28 -9.91 17.65
N ILE A 8 -12.93 -10.84 18.36
CA ILE A 8 -12.42 -12.21 18.53
C ILE A 8 -12.46 -12.98 17.20
N ILE A 9 -13.52 -12.86 16.40
CA ILE A 9 -13.59 -13.47 15.06
C ILE A 9 -12.54 -12.87 14.13
N LEU A 10 -12.37 -11.54 14.17
CA LEU A 10 -11.31 -10.85 13.42
C LEU A 10 -9.92 -11.38 13.81
N LEU A 11 -9.65 -11.47 15.12
CA LEU A 11 -8.38 -11.96 15.67
C LEU A 11 -8.14 -13.45 15.37
N LEU A 12 -9.18 -14.28 15.36
CA LEU A 12 -9.09 -15.71 15.05
C LEU A 12 -8.97 -15.97 13.54
N SER A 13 -9.38 -15.02 12.70
CA SER A 13 -9.23 -15.12 11.25
C SER A 13 -7.83 -14.70 10.77
N LEU A 14 -7.15 -13.80 11.50
CA LEU A 14 -5.79 -13.31 11.18
C LEU A 14 -4.75 -14.41 10.88
N PRO A 15 -4.61 -15.51 11.66
CA PRO A 15 -3.57 -16.50 11.44
C PRO A 15 -3.69 -17.24 10.09
N VAL A 16 -4.92 -17.39 9.57
CA VAL A 16 -5.17 -18.05 8.27
C VAL A 16 -4.69 -17.16 7.11
N PHE A 17 -4.74 -15.84 7.30
CA PHE A 17 -4.30 -14.85 6.30
C PHE A 17 -2.80 -14.52 6.38
N MET A 18 -2.17 -14.68 7.56
CA MET A 18 -0.75 -14.34 7.74
C MET A 18 0.21 -15.23 6.94
N GLY A 19 -0.20 -16.43 6.54
CA GLY A 19 0.63 -17.33 5.72
C GLY A 19 0.92 -16.82 4.31
N GLN A 20 0.11 -15.88 3.80
CA GLN A 20 0.24 -15.29 2.46
C GLN A 20 0.59 -13.80 2.51
N ALA A 21 0.63 -13.21 3.70
CA ALA A 21 0.97 -11.82 3.89
C ALA A 21 2.41 -11.57 3.46
N ARG A 22 2.60 -10.48 2.72
CA ARG A 22 3.90 -10.01 2.25
C ARG A 22 4.22 -8.73 3.01
N PHE A 23 5.45 -8.63 3.46
CA PHE A 23 5.96 -7.45 4.15
C PHE A 23 7.08 -6.86 3.31
N GLY A 24 7.10 -5.54 3.21
CA GLY A 24 8.03 -4.84 2.37
C GLY A 24 8.52 -3.53 2.95
N LEU A 25 9.49 -2.97 2.25
CA LEU A 25 9.97 -1.61 2.43
C LEU A 25 9.66 -0.81 1.17
N VAL A 26 9.28 0.45 1.36
CA VAL A 26 8.97 1.39 0.29
C VAL A 26 9.81 2.64 0.41
N LEU A 27 10.27 3.14 -0.73
CA LEU A 27 10.87 4.45 -0.92
C LEU A 27 9.92 5.28 -1.79
N GLY A 28 9.57 6.49 -1.34
CA GLY A 28 8.58 7.34 -2.01
C GLY A 28 7.67 8.02 -1.00
N ASP A 29 6.39 8.22 -1.33
CA ASP A 29 5.39 8.74 -0.39
C ASP A 29 4.29 7.71 -0.08
N PRO A 30 4.32 7.04 1.10
CA PRO A 30 5.33 7.15 2.16
C PRO A 30 6.64 6.42 1.87
N THR A 31 7.72 6.83 2.53
CA THR A 31 8.93 6.04 2.71
C THR A 31 8.86 5.31 4.04
N GLY A 32 8.86 3.98 4.04
CA GLY A 32 8.66 3.19 5.26
C GLY A 32 8.33 1.73 4.98
N ILE A 33 7.28 1.24 5.62
CA ILE A 33 6.87 -0.16 5.57
C ILE A 33 5.63 -0.35 4.70
N ASP A 34 5.55 -1.53 4.11
CA ASP A 34 4.42 -2.00 3.31
C ASP A 34 3.94 -3.35 3.82
N PHE A 35 2.63 -3.49 3.89
CA PHE A 35 1.92 -4.72 4.20
C PHE A 35 0.96 -5.02 3.06
N TYR A 36 1.15 -6.16 2.42
CA TYR A 36 0.36 -6.59 1.28
C TYR A 36 -0.23 -7.95 1.55
N LEU A 37 -1.56 -8.03 1.53
CA LEU A 37 -2.30 -9.27 1.79
C LEU A 37 -3.09 -9.67 0.54
N PRO A 38 -2.60 -10.66 -0.23
CA PRO A 38 -3.34 -11.21 -1.36
C PRO A 38 -4.74 -11.70 -0.96
N GLN A 39 -5.70 -11.50 -1.85
CA GLN A 39 -7.09 -11.92 -1.76
C GLN A 39 -7.45 -12.65 -3.07
N GLY A 40 -7.26 -13.96 -3.09
CA GLY A 40 -7.43 -14.76 -4.31
C GLY A 40 -6.32 -14.51 -5.34
N GLN A 41 -6.65 -14.53 -6.63
CA GLN A 41 -5.67 -14.52 -7.72
C GLN A 41 -5.27 -13.12 -8.21
N LYS A 42 -6.16 -12.12 -8.10
CA LYS A 42 -5.99 -10.82 -8.76
C LYS A 42 -6.13 -9.61 -7.84
N ALA A 43 -6.30 -9.83 -6.54
CA ALA A 43 -6.63 -8.75 -5.63
C ALA A 43 -5.77 -8.82 -4.37
N ALA A 44 -5.67 -7.69 -3.67
CA ALA A 44 -5.02 -7.61 -2.37
C ALA A 44 -5.50 -6.41 -1.56
N ILE A 45 -5.34 -6.52 -0.24
CA ILE A 45 -5.35 -5.37 0.66
C ILE A 45 -3.91 -4.88 0.79
N ASP A 46 -3.71 -3.57 0.65
CA ASP A 46 -2.39 -2.94 0.59
C ASP A 46 -2.33 -1.75 1.56
N ILE A 47 -1.45 -1.86 2.55
CA ILE A 47 -1.28 -0.87 3.61
C ILE A 47 0.17 -0.40 3.63
N GLN A 48 0.38 0.90 3.46
CA GLN A 48 1.69 1.55 3.49
C GLN A 48 1.72 2.55 4.65
N ALA A 49 2.80 2.53 5.43
CA ALA A 49 2.98 3.46 6.55
C ALA A 49 4.43 3.92 6.62
N GLY A 50 4.65 5.22 6.79
CA GLY A 50 6.00 5.76 6.86
C GLY A 50 6.03 7.28 6.88
N PHE A 51 7.17 7.84 6.52
CA PHE A 51 7.37 9.28 6.44
C PHE A 51 6.92 9.81 5.08
N SER A 52 6.25 10.95 5.08
CA SER A 52 6.04 11.70 3.83
C SER A 52 7.36 12.38 3.43
N TYR A 53 7.77 12.18 2.18
CA TYR A 53 8.92 12.90 1.64
C TYR A 53 8.54 14.31 1.13
N TYR A 54 7.28 14.51 0.73
CA TYR A 54 6.77 15.81 0.30
C TYR A 54 6.60 16.76 1.49
N TRP A 55 6.17 16.23 2.64
CA TRP A 55 5.87 17.01 3.83
C TRP A 55 6.79 16.61 4.99
N ILE A 56 7.92 17.31 5.11
CA ILE A 56 8.89 17.08 6.19
C ILE A 56 8.19 17.13 7.55
N GLY A 57 8.37 16.07 8.35
CA GLY A 57 7.78 15.96 9.69
C GLY A 57 6.37 15.37 9.74
N TYR A 58 5.85 14.87 8.61
CA TYR A 58 4.59 14.14 8.56
C TYR A 58 4.81 12.63 8.47
N TRP A 59 3.99 11.90 9.22
CA TRP A 59 3.79 10.47 9.03
C TRP A 59 2.57 10.26 8.15
N ARG A 60 2.69 9.40 7.15
CA ARG A 60 1.62 9.02 6.24
C ARG A 60 1.26 7.57 6.45
N LEU A 61 -0.05 7.31 6.44
CA LEU A 61 -0.67 5.99 6.41
C LEU A 61 -1.59 5.95 5.19
N SER A 62 -1.48 4.92 4.37
CA SER A 62 -2.35 4.68 3.23
C SER A 62 -2.84 3.23 3.28
N ALA A 63 -4.14 3.01 3.23
CA ALA A 63 -4.74 1.67 3.27
C ALA A 63 -5.78 1.56 2.16
N GLY A 64 -5.64 0.53 1.33
CA GLY A 64 -6.42 0.41 0.12
C GLY A 64 -6.53 -1.01 -0.42
N TYR A 65 -7.10 -1.07 -1.62
CA TYR A 65 -7.29 -2.29 -2.37
C TYR A 65 -6.52 -2.21 -3.68
N THR A 66 -5.80 -3.28 -3.99
CA THR A 66 -5.01 -3.43 -5.21
C THR A 66 -5.65 -4.51 -6.09
N MET A 67 -5.71 -4.26 -7.39
CA MET A 67 -6.27 -5.17 -8.38
C MET A 67 -5.34 -5.30 -9.60
N ASP A 68 -5.02 -6.54 -9.95
CA ASP A 68 -4.21 -6.89 -11.11
C ASP A 68 -5.04 -6.75 -12.39
N VAL A 69 -4.51 -5.97 -13.33
CA VAL A 69 -5.17 -5.59 -14.58
C VAL A 69 -4.66 -6.41 -15.75
N ALA A 70 -3.33 -6.60 -15.83
CA ALA A 70 -2.69 -7.34 -16.91
C ALA A 70 -1.45 -8.08 -16.40
N GLU A 71 -1.17 -9.23 -17.01
CA GLU A 71 -0.05 -10.09 -16.68
C GLU A 71 0.76 -10.37 -17.94
N PHE A 72 2.08 -10.26 -17.82
CA PHE A 72 3.02 -10.47 -18.91
C PHE A 72 4.03 -11.54 -18.47
N ASP A 73 3.98 -12.68 -19.16
CA ASP A 73 4.98 -13.73 -19.04
C ASP A 73 6.07 -13.49 -20.08
N LEU A 74 7.29 -13.25 -19.60
CA LEU A 74 8.46 -12.97 -20.42
C LEU A 74 9.27 -14.24 -20.73
N GLY A 75 8.85 -15.41 -20.26
CA GLY A 75 9.57 -16.68 -20.38
C GLY A 75 10.10 -17.18 -19.03
N SER A 76 10.52 -18.45 -18.99
CA SER A 76 10.81 -19.18 -17.75
C SER A 76 11.90 -18.58 -16.87
N ASP A 77 12.84 -17.84 -17.47
CA ASP A 77 14.02 -17.31 -16.78
C ASP A 77 13.89 -15.81 -16.44
N LEU A 78 12.77 -15.19 -16.84
CA LEU A 78 12.50 -13.77 -16.63
C LEU A 78 11.42 -13.56 -15.56
N PRO A 79 11.46 -12.43 -14.83
CA PRO A 79 10.44 -12.14 -13.83
C PRO A 79 9.08 -11.99 -14.50
N LYS A 80 8.06 -12.55 -13.84
CA LYS A 80 6.67 -12.32 -14.19
C LYS A 80 6.31 -10.88 -13.87
N ILE A 81 5.78 -10.15 -14.87
CA ILE A 81 5.37 -8.75 -14.71
C ILE A 81 3.85 -8.69 -14.58
N THR A 82 3.36 -7.88 -13.65
CA THR A 82 1.92 -7.64 -13.50
C THR A 82 1.65 -6.15 -13.37
N ALA A 83 0.80 -5.61 -14.23
CA ALA A 83 0.25 -4.27 -14.11
C ALA A 83 -0.96 -4.30 -13.17
N TYR A 84 -1.06 -3.34 -12.28
CA TYR A 84 -2.13 -3.26 -11.29
C TYR A 84 -2.61 -1.82 -11.07
N GLY A 85 -3.84 -1.69 -10.55
CA GLY A 85 -4.38 -0.45 -10.02
C GLY A 85 -4.62 -0.57 -8.51
N ARG A 86 -4.42 0.52 -7.77
CA ARG A 86 -4.64 0.61 -6.33
C ARG A 86 -5.50 1.81 -5.99
N GLY A 87 -6.59 1.59 -5.27
CA GLY A 87 -7.42 2.66 -4.69
C GLY A 87 -7.28 2.65 -3.17
N ALA A 88 -6.95 3.78 -2.55
CA ALA A 88 -6.68 3.83 -1.11
C ALA A 88 -7.23 5.07 -0.42
N LEU A 89 -7.50 4.94 0.88
CA LEU A 89 -7.65 6.07 1.78
C LEU A 89 -6.28 6.39 2.37
N ALA A 90 -5.94 7.68 2.39
CA ALA A 90 -4.67 8.16 2.90
C ALA A 90 -4.88 9.18 4.01
N GLY A 91 -3.98 9.18 4.97
CA GLY A 91 -3.93 10.17 6.03
C GLY A 91 -2.49 10.57 6.34
N GLU A 92 -2.28 11.83 6.66
CA GLU A 92 -1.02 12.35 7.17
C GLU A 92 -1.20 12.99 8.54
N LEU A 93 -0.23 12.77 9.42
CA LEU A 93 -0.15 13.37 10.74
C LEU A 93 1.17 14.13 10.87
N GLY A 94 1.08 15.45 10.95
CA GLY A 94 2.23 16.34 11.15
C GLY A 94 2.65 16.32 12.62
N ILE A 95 3.83 15.79 12.92
CA ILE A 95 4.37 15.74 14.29
C ILE A 95 4.91 17.11 14.71
N PHE A 96 5.44 17.87 13.76
CA PHE A 96 6.07 19.18 14.00
C PHE A 96 5.33 20.35 13.33
N SER A 97 4.18 20.08 12.68
CA SER A 97 3.42 21.11 11.97
C SER A 97 2.53 21.90 12.93
N TYR A 98 2.73 23.21 12.96
CA TYR A 98 1.93 24.14 13.77
C TYR A 98 0.57 24.48 13.13
N TYR A 99 0.44 24.38 11.80
CA TYR A 99 -0.70 24.90 11.05
C TYR A 99 -1.68 23.82 10.55
N GLU A 100 -1.18 22.66 10.10
CA GLU A 100 -2.02 21.56 9.65
C GLU A 100 -1.53 20.25 10.27
N ARG A 101 -2.21 19.79 11.32
CA ARG A 101 -1.77 18.59 12.04
C ARG A 101 -2.23 17.31 11.36
N ILE A 102 -3.37 17.33 10.69
CA ILE A 102 -3.99 16.14 10.12
C ILE A 102 -4.40 16.45 8.68
N LYS A 103 -4.10 15.54 7.78
CA LYS A 103 -4.66 15.50 6.42
C LYS A 103 -5.30 14.14 6.20
N ALA A 104 -6.35 14.09 5.42
CA ALA A 104 -6.90 12.83 4.93
C ALA A 104 -7.45 13.01 3.52
N GLY A 105 -7.36 11.97 2.72
CA GLY A 105 -7.64 12.00 1.30
C GLY A 105 -7.83 10.62 0.69
N VAL A 106 -7.97 10.62 -0.63
CA VAL A 106 -8.09 9.41 -1.44
C VAL A 106 -6.97 9.35 -2.47
N GLU A 107 -6.46 8.16 -2.73
CA GLU A 107 -5.41 7.90 -3.70
C GLU A 107 -5.91 6.93 -4.76
N ALA A 108 -5.50 7.16 -6.01
CA ALA A 108 -5.63 6.19 -7.09
C ALA A 108 -4.25 6.05 -7.75
N ARG A 109 -3.64 4.86 -7.67
CA ARG A 109 -2.32 4.58 -8.21
C ARG A 109 -2.39 3.48 -9.25
N ILE A 110 -1.48 3.55 -10.21
CA ILE A 110 -1.20 2.48 -11.15
C ILE A 110 0.25 2.04 -10.97
N GLY A 111 0.51 0.75 -11.14
CA GLY A 111 1.84 0.22 -10.89
C GLY A 111 2.15 -1.06 -11.62
N PHE A 112 3.42 -1.45 -11.51
CA PHE A 112 3.95 -2.71 -12.00
C PHE A 112 4.63 -3.43 -10.84
N LYS A 113 4.41 -4.74 -10.76
CA LYS A 113 5.14 -5.63 -9.85
C LYS A 113 5.88 -6.70 -10.65
N PHE A 114 7.07 -7.04 -10.19
CA PHE A 114 8.02 -7.97 -10.77
C PHE A 114 8.30 -9.07 -9.75
N ILE A 115 7.85 -10.29 -10.03
CA ILE A 115 8.04 -11.43 -9.11
C ILE A 115 9.25 -12.23 -9.59
N TYR A 116 10.27 -12.30 -8.73
CA TYR A 116 11.51 -13.02 -9.00
C TYR A 116 11.58 -14.30 -8.18
N ASN A 117 11.67 -15.44 -8.87
CA ASN A 117 11.86 -16.77 -8.29
C ASN A 117 10.89 -17.10 -7.14
N ASN A 118 9.68 -16.51 -7.12
CA ASN A 118 8.71 -16.59 -6.03
C ASN A 118 9.29 -16.27 -4.63
N LYS A 119 10.33 -15.43 -4.54
CA LYS A 119 10.99 -15.06 -3.28
C LYS A 119 10.89 -13.59 -2.93
N TYR A 120 10.94 -12.72 -3.94
CA TYR A 120 10.82 -11.29 -3.75
C TYR A 120 10.00 -10.67 -4.87
N GLU A 121 9.24 -9.66 -4.51
CA GLU A 121 8.46 -8.82 -5.41
C GLU A 121 9.05 -7.42 -5.36
N ILE A 122 9.53 -6.92 -6.50
CA ILE A 122 9.84 -5.49 -6.66
C ILE A 122 8.60 -4.85 -7.26
N PHE A 123 8.17 -3.71 -6.72
CA PHE A 123 7.02 -3.00 -7.27
C PHE A 123 7.28 -1.52 -7.36
N MET A 124 6.64 -0.89 -8.34
CA MET A 124 6.63 0.54 -8.49
C MET A 124 5.22 1.00 -8.82
N GLU A 125 4.79 2.09 -8.21
CA GLU A 125 3.50 2.70 -8.47
C GLU A 125 3.58 4.21 -8.45
N SER A 126 2.65 4.84 -9.16
CA SER A 126 2.49 6.28 -9.16
C SER A 126 1.04 6.65 -9.44
N GLY A 127 0.64 7.83 -8.97
CA GLY A 127 -0.68 8.33 -9.27
C GLY A 127 -1.13 9.48 -8.37
N PRO A 128 -2.31 10.02 -8.66
CA PRO A 128 -2.87 11.15 -7.92
C PRO A 128 -3.28 10.79 -6.49
N CYS A 129 -3.21 11.80 -5.63
CA CYS A 129 -3.84 11.86 -4.32
C CYS A 129 -4.66 13.16 -4.23
N ILE A 130 -5.89 13.05 -3.73
CA ILE A 130 -6.76 14.20 -3.47
C ILE A 130 -6.94 14.30 -1.97
N TRP A 131 -6.37 15.34 -1.38
CA TRP A 131 -6.57 15.66 0.03
C TRP A 131 -7.93 16.35 0.19
N LEU A 132 -8.69 15.94 1.20
CA LEU A 132 -10.08 16.39 1.43
C LEU A 132 -10.24 17.16 2.74
N ILE A 133 -9.38 16.88 3.73
CA ILE A 133 -9.41 17.53 5.04
C ILE A 133 -8.37 18.66 5.09
N THR A 134 -8.73 19.73 5.79
CA THR A 134 -7.93 20.95 6.08
C THR A 134 -7.84 21.92 4.91
N SER A 135 -7.48 21.46 3.72
CA SER A 135 -7.56 22.23 2.47
C SER A 135 -7.60 21.26 1.30
N PRO A 136 -8.64 21.27 0.43
CA PRO A 136 -8.66 20.38 -0.71
C PRO A 136 -7.58 20.75 -1.73
N TYR A 137 -6.63 19.84 -1.96
CA TYR A 137 -5.63 20.01 -2.99
C TYR A 137 -5.26 18.68 -3.63
N PHE A 138 -4.72 18.80 -4.84
CA PHE A 138 -4.22 17.67 -5.63
C PHE A 138 -2.73 17.50 -5.41
N ASP A 139 -2.31 16.26 -5.26
CA ASP A 139 -0.93 15.85 -5.12
C ASP A 139 -0.66 14.64 -6.04
N TRP A 140 0.61 14.38 -6.35
CA TRP A 140 1.02 13.24 -7.16
C TRP A 140 2.08 12.45 -6.43
N GLY A 141 1.78 11.19 -6.11
CA GLY A 141 2.67 10.32 -5.36
C GLY A 141 3.25 9.20 -6.21
N GLY A 142 4.22 8.53 -5.61
CA GLY A 142 4.70 7.24 -6.10
C GLY A 142 5.59 6.58 -5.09
N VAL A 143 5.73 5.26 -5.23
CA VAL A 143 6.67 4.47 -4.43
C VAL A 143 7.39 3.47 -5.32
N LEU A 144 8.63 3.16 -4.94
CA LEU A 144 9.38 2.00 -5.35
C LEU A 144 9.57 1.14 -4.10
N GLY A 145 9.19 -0.12 -4.16
CA GLY A 145 9.26 -1.00 -3.01
C GLY A 145 9.75 -2.41 -3.33
N ILE A 146 10.09 -3.11 -2.27
CA ILE A 146 10.43 -4.53 -2.28
C ILE A 146 9.64 -5.24 -1.19
N ARG A 147 9.02 -6.37 -1.53
CA ARG A 147 8.28 -7.24 -0.60
C ARG A 147 8.91 -8.61 -0.57
N LEU A 148 8.94 -9.20 0.62
CA LEU A 148 9.29 -10.62 0.81
C LEU A 148 8.08 -11.47 0.44
N TYR A 149 8.30 -12.39 -0.50
CA TYR A 149 7.33 -13.36 -1.00
C TYR A 149 7.69 -14.71 -0.37
N LYS A 150 6.77 -15.32 0.39
CA LYS A 150 6.98 -16.61 1.05
C LYS A 150 6.08 -17.68 0.47
#